data_AF-A0A8A2VDP5-F1
#
_entry.id   AF-A0A8A2VDP5-F1
#
_cell.length_a   1.000
_cell.length_b   1.000
_cell.length_c   1.000
_cell.angle_alpha   90.00
_cell.angle_beta   90.00
_cell.angle_gamma   90.00
#
_symmetry.space_group_name_H-M   'P 1'
#
loop_
_entity.id
_entity.type
_entity.pdbx_description
1 polymer ?
#
loop_
_entity_poly.entity_id
_entity_poly.type
_entity_poly.pdbx_seq_one_letter_code
_entity_poly.pdbx_strand_id
1 'polypeptide(L)' 'MPPTEEVVCTDDDCFLDIFENHYTYDVPDDLEVTELSCPVCGGTDCLERVEL' A
#
# COMPACT_ATOMS: atom_id res chain seq x y z
N MET A 1 -3.33 -1.64 18.76
CA MET A 1 -3.31 -0.87 17.52
C MET A 1 -4.21 -1.60 16.53
N PRO A 2 -4.92 -0.88 15.64
CA PRO A 2 -5.55 -1.50 14.48
C PRO A 2 -4.51 -2.38 13.74
N PRO A 3 -4.94 -3.41 13.01
CA PRO A 3 -4.03 -4.10 12.10
C PRO A 3 -3.45 -3.06 11.14
N THR A 4 -2.14 -3.08 10.96
CA THR A 4 -1.49 -2.27 9.94
C THR A 4 -0.92 -3.16 8.86
N GLU A 5 -0.96 -2.64 7.64
CA GLU A 5 -0.44 -3.34 6.47
C GLU A 5 0.76 -2.57 5.94
N GLU A 6 1.83 -3.32 5.71
CA GLU A 6 3.04 -2.82 5.07
C GLU A 6 2.95 -3.08 3.57
N VAL A 7 3.19 -2.05 2.77
CA VAL A 7 3.08 -2.09 1.32
C VAL A 7 4.34 -1.50 0.69
N VAL A 8 4.90 -2.19 -0.31
CA VAL A 8 6.05 -1.75 -1.09
C VAL A 8 5.64 -1.36 -2.51
N CYS A 9 6.40 -0.45 -3.12
CA CYS A 9 6.30 -0.18 -4.54
C CYS A 9 7.35 -0.99 -5.30
N THR A 10 6.93 -1.75 -6.32
CA THR A 10 7.81 -2.61 -7.14
C THR A 10 8.27 -1.94 -8.44
N ASP A 11 7.89 -0.69 -8.67
CA ASP A 11 8.35 0.11 -9.80
C ASP A 11 9.78 0.60 -9.57
N ASP A 12 10.73 0.11 -10.39
CA ASP A 12 12.15 0.44 -10.31
C ASP A 12 12.44 1.94 -10.54
N ASP A 13 11.54 2.67 -11.21
CA ASP A 13 11.65 4.11 -11.43
C ASP A 13 11.04 4.94 -10.28
N CYS A 14 10.41 4.29 -9.29
CA CYS A 14 9.80 4.92 -8.13
C CYS A 14 10.74 4.91 -6.91
N PHE A 15 10.88 6.06 -6.24
CA PHE A 15 11.75 6.15 -5.05
C PHE A 15 11.10 5.65 -3.75
N LEU A 16 9.81 5.26 -3.80
CA LEU A 16 9.10 4.79 -2.63
C LEU A 16 9.55 3.36 -2.31
N ASP A 17 10.21 3.18 -1.17
CA ASP A 17 10.65 1.87 -0.69
C ASP A 17 9.48 1.12 -0.02
N ILE A 18 9.08 1.58 1.17
CA ILE A 18 7.97 1.01 1.93
C ILE A 18 7.16 2.11 2.61
N PHE A 19 5.85 1.88 2.76
CA PHE A 19 5.03 2.72 3.62
C PHE A 19 4.01 1.89 4.40
N GLU A 20 3.71 2.39 5.60
CA GLU A 20 2.70 1.83 6.49
C GLU A 20 1.37 2.52 6.21
N ASN A 21 0.35 1.75 5.81
CA ASN A 21 -0.97 2.30 5.56
C ASN A 21 -1.80 2.30 6.85
N HIS A 22 -2.12 3.49 7.36
CA HIS A 22 -2.88 3.67 8.60
C HIS A 22 -4.22 4.38 8.33
N TYR A 23 -5.32 3.65 8.47
CA TYR A 23 -6.67 4.23 8.39
C TYR A 23 -7.19 4.60 9.79
N THR A 24 -7.74 5.81 9.92
CA THR A 24 -8.43 6.28 11.13
C THR A 24 -9.94 6.06 11.11
N TYR A 25 -10.44 5.45 10.03
CA TYR A 25 -11.85 5.11 9.79
C TYR A 25 -11.94 3.65 9.37
N ASP A 26 -13.10 3.02 9.58
CA ASP A 26 -13.35 1.67 9.08
C ASP A 26 -13.28 1.68 7.55
N VAL A 27 -12.39 0.85 6.99
CA VAL A 27 -12.34 0.53 5.56
C VAL A 27 -13.16 -0.73 5.30
N PRO A 28 -13.63 -0.95 4.06
CA PRO A 28 -14.25 -2.22 3.70
C PRO A 28 -13.32 -3.40 4.00
N ASP A 29 -13.88 -4.49 4.53
CA ASP A 29 -13.11 -5.72 4.84
C ASP A 29 -12.51 -6.38 3.58
N ASP A 30 -13.01 -6.01 2.40
CA ASP A 30 -12.60 -6.49 1.08
C ASP A 30 -11.68 -5.52 0.33
N LEU A 31 -11.12 -4.51 1.01
CA LEU A 31 -10.13 -3.61 0.41
C LEU A 31 -8.84 -4.36 0.06
N GLU A 32 -8.49 -4.37 -1.22
CA GLU A 32 -7.27 -5.00 -1.72
C GLU A 32 -6.17 -3.95 -2.03
N VAL A 33 -4.89 -4.37 -1.98
CA VAL A 33 -3.75 -3.48 -2.31
C VAL A 33 -3.85 -2.92 -3.73
N THR A 34 -4.45 -3.68 -4.65
CA THR A 34 -4.68 -3.26 -6.04
C THR A 34 -5.67 -2.11 -6.18
N GLU A 35 -6.42 -1.79 -5.13
CA GLU A 35 -7.33 -0.63 -5.08
C GLU A 35 -6.64 0.63 -4.56
N LEU A 36 -5.38 0.52 -4.15
CA LEU A 36 -4.56 1.64 -3.71
C LEU A 36 -3.76 2.24 -4.88
N SER A 37 -3.31 3.48 -4.71
CA SER A 37 -2.37 4.12 -5.62
C SER A 37 -1.10 4.47 -4.88
N CYS A 38 0.05 4.22 -5.50
CA CYS A 38 1.34 4.61 -4.96
C CYS A 38 1.37 6.14 -4.76
N PRO A 39 1.66 6.64 -3.54
CA PRO A 39 1.62 8.08 -3.27
C PRO A 39 2.73 8.86 -3.99
N VAL A 40 3.71 8.18 -4.57
CA VAL A 40 4.84 8.77 -5.28
C VAL A 40 4.66 8.71 -6.80
N CYS A 41 4.55 7.52 -7.39
CA CYS A 41 4.43 7.38 -8.85
C CYS A 41 2.98 7.37 -9.35
N GLY A 42 1.99 7.22 -8.46
CA GLY A 42 0.57 7.16 -8.83
C GLY A 42 0.13 5.84 -9.47
N GLY A 43 1.03 4.86 -9.62
CA GLY A 43 0.69 3.53 -10.15
C GLY A 43 -0.21 2.73 -9.20
N THR A 44 -1.03 1.86 -9.77
CA THR A 44 -2.00 1.01 -9.02
C THR A 44 -1.68 -0.48 -9.12
N ASP A 45 -0.79 -0.84 -10.03
CA ASP A 45 -0.35 -2.21 -10.35
C ASP A 45 1.08 -2.50 -9.88
N CYS A 46 1.72 -1.53 -9.23
CA CYS A 46 3.08 -1.61 -8.70
C CYS A 46 3.13 -1.72 -7.18
N LEU A 47 2.01 -2.00 -6.51
CA LEU A 47 1.94 -2.12 -5.05
C LEU A 47 1.79 -3.58 -4.63
N GLU A 48 2.63 -4.02 -3.68
CA GLU A 48 2.58 -5.37 -3.12
C GLU A 48 2.59 -5.34 -1.60
N ARG A 49 1.79 -6.22 -0.97
CA ARG A 49 1.77 -6.37 0.49
C ARG A 49 3.00 -7.14 0.94
N VAL A 50 3.62 -6.69 2.03
CA VAL A 50 4.74 -7.39 2.66
C VAL A 50 4.19 -8.39 3.68
N GLU A 51 4.61 -9.65 3.59
CA GLU A 51 4.39 -10.64 4.64
C GLU A 51 5.57 -10.61 5.64
N LEU A 52 5.29 -10.32 6.91
CA LEU A 52 6.26 -10.37 8.03
C LEU A 52 6.20 -11.72 8.77
#